data_AF-A0A6N8ZVK6-F1
#
_entry.id   AF-A0A6N8ZVK6-F1
#
_cell.length_a   1.000
_cell.length_b   1.000
_cell.length_c   1.000
_cell.angle_alpha   90.00
_cell.angle_beta   90.00
_cell.angle_gamma   90.00
#
_symmetry.space_group_name_H-M   'P 1'
#
loop_
_entity.id
_entity.type
_entity.pdbx_description
1 polymer ?
#
loop_
_entity_poly.entity_id
_entity_poly.type
_entity_poly.pdbx_seq_one_letter_code
_entity_poly.pdbx_strand_id
1 'polypeptide(L)'
;MIGRPLPSTSQRRVRRILRKFDPWTVMKVSAVLSALAALGLVLLSAMLWAVISRLGLTNAIDEAATRVALISPGDSLFNTGGEYLRGVIMLAISWMAAVTATFTVGSLLYNLLSDLVGGVEFTVLEEVYEDHFPRHGTESRSLAGGI
;
A
#
# COMPACT_ATOMS: atom_id res chain seq x y z
N MET A 1 33.74 40.77 4.83
CA MET A 1 32.84 39.64 4.53
C MET A 1 32.14 39.26 5.82
N ILE A 2 30.85 39.59 5.96
CA ILE A 2 30.08 39.35 7.20
C ILE A 2 29.52 37.93 7.13
N GLY A 3 29.97 37.04 8.03
CA GLY A 3 29.43 35.70 8.18
C GLY A 3 28.03 35.76 8.81
N ARG A 4 27.01 35.30 8.09
CA ARG A 4 25.68 35.07 8.68
C ARG A 4 25.76 33.89 9.64
N PRO A 5 25.29 33.99 10.89
CA PRO A 5 25.14 32.82 11.76
C PRO A 5 24.15 31.85 11.09
N LEU A 6 24.55 30.57 10.97
CA LEU A 6 23.67 29.52 10.48
C LEU A 6 22.61 29.25 11.55
N PRO A 7 21.32 29.13 11.18
CA PRO A 7 20.26 28.85 12.15
C PRO A 7 20.59 27.55 12.90
N SER A 8 20.73 27.62 14.22
CA SER A 8 20.81 26.42 15.03
C SER A 8 19.40 25.82 15.08
N THR A 9 19.16 24.77 14.30
CA THR A 9 17.94 23.97 14.42
C THR A 9 17.94 23.31 15.79
N SER A 10 17.25 23.93 16.75
CA SER A 10 16.98 23.31 18.04
C SER A 10 16.03 22.14 17.80
N GLN A 11 16.56 20.92 17.88
CA GLN A 11 15.75 19.70 17.71
C GLN A 11 15.12 19.30 19.03
N ARG A 12 13.79 19.42 19.13
CA ARG A 12 13.02 18.93 20.26
C ARG A 12 12.68 17.46 20.05
N ARG A 13 13.14 16.62 20.97
CA ARG A 13 12.77 15.20 20.99
C ARG A 13 11.39 15.06 21.63
N VAL A 14 10.44 14.50 20.90
CA VAL A 14 9.10 14.23 21.41
C VAL A 14 8.73 12.77 21.23
N ARG A 15 8.34 12.13 22.33
CA ARG A 15 7.84 10.75 22.33
C ARG A 15 6.37 10.75 21.91
N ARG A 16 6.03 9.92 20.93
CA ARG A 16 4.67 9.73 20.40
C ARG A 16 4.35 8.25 20.40
N ILE A 17 3.11 7.88 20.73
CA ILE A 17 2.68 6.48 20.74
C ILE A 17 1.65 6.30 19.63
N LEU A 18 1.87 5.33 18.75
CA LEU A 18 0.90 4.98 17.73
C LEU A 18 -0.13 4.02 18.33
N ARG A 19 -1.29 4.57 18.69
CA ARG A 19 -2.35 3.80 19.37
C ARG A 19 -3.37 3.16 18.44
N LYS A 20 -3.50 3.64 17.20
CA LYS A 20 -4.57 3.16 16.31
C LYS A 20 -4.19 3.30 14.85
N PHE A 21 -4.47 2.28 14.07
CA PHE A 21 -4.59 2.36 12.62
C PHE A 21 -6.05 2.62 12.23
N ASP A 22 -6.26 3.58 11.34
CA ASP A 22 -7.57 3.82 10.74
C ASP A 22 -7.89 2.72 9.70
N PRO A 23 -8.86 1.82 9.96
CA PRO A 23 -9.13 0.68 9.09
C PRO A 23 -9.56 1.11 7.68
N TRP A 24 -10.22 2.26 7.57
CA TRP A 24 -10.65 2.81 6.30
C TRP A 24 -9.45 3.20 5.42
N THR A 25 -8.47 3.84 6.03
CA THR A 25 -7.20 4.16 5.35
C THR A 25 -6.44 2.90 4.98
N VAL A 26 -6.33 1.93 5.90
CA VAL A 26 -5.64 0.65 5.62
C VAL A 26 -6.30 -0.10 4.46
N MET A 27 -7.63 -0.16 4.43
CA MET A 27 -8.38 -0.78 3.33
C MET A 27 -8.06 -0.12 1.99
N LYS A 28 -8.05 1.22 1.91
CA LYS A 28 -7.73 1.94 0.67
C LYS A 28 -6.30 1.70 0.20
N VAL A 29 -5.33 1.83 1.10
CA VAL A 29 -3.91 1.66 0.76
C VAL A 29 -3.61 0.22 0.35
N SER A 30 -4.13 -0.75 1.10
CA SER A 30 -3.95 -2.18 0.77
C SER A 30 -4.69 -2.59 -0.49
N ALA A 31 -5.86 -2.01 -0.80
CA ALA A 31 -6.55 -2.23 -2.07
C ALA A 31 -5.72 -1.75 -3.26
N VAL A 32 -5.12 -0.55 -3.18
CA VAL A 32 -4.25 -0.04 -4.27
C VAL A 32 -2.99 -0.90 -4.41
N LEU A 33 -2.32 -1.21 -3.30
CA LEU A 33 -1.11 -2.03 -3.30
C LEU A 33 -1.37 -3.43 -3.89
N SER A 34 -2.44 -4.08 -3.43
CA SER A 34 -2.81 -5.42 -3.90
C SER A 34 -3.28 -5.42 -5.35
N ALA A 35 -3.94 -4.35 -5.83
CA ALA A 35 -4.29 -4.19 -7.24
C ALA A 35 -3.04 -4.09 -8.12
N LEU A 36 -2.02 -3.33 -7.72
CA LEU A 36 -0.76 -3.23 -8.45
C LEU A 36 -0.03 -4.58 -8.51
N ALA A 37 0.01 -5.30 -7.39
CA ALA A 37 0.59 -6.64 -7.35
C ALA A 37 -0.20 -7.63 -8.23
N ALA A 38 -1.53 -7.62 -8.15
CA ALA A 38 -2.42 -8.46 -8.96
C ALA A 38 -2.26 -8.18 -10.46
N LEU A 39 -2.16 -6.91 -10.86
CA LEU A 39 -1.87 -6.53 -12.23
C LEU A 39 -0.51 -7.07 -12.70
N GLY A 40 0.52 -6.96 -11.86
CA GLY A 40 1.83 -7.55 -12.14
C GLY A 40 1.77 -9.06 -12.38
N LEU A 41 0.98 -9.79 -11.56
CA LEU A 41 0.77 -11.23 -11.73
C LEU A 41 0.03 -11.57 -13.02
N VAL A 42 -0.98 -10.78 -13.41
CA VAL A 42 -1.70 -10.96 -14.67
C VAL A 42 -0.75 -10.75 -15.85
N LEU A 43 0.04 -9.67 -15.84
CA LEU A 43 1.02 -9.38 -16.88
C LEU A 43 2.09 -10.48 -16.99
N LEU A 44 2.62 -10.93 -15.85
CA LEU A 44 3.59 -12.02 -15.80
C LEU A 44 2.99 -13.31 -16.39
N SER A 45 1.76 -13.64 -16.01
CA SER A 45 1.05 -14.83 -16.51
C SER A 45 0.76 -14.74 -18.01
N ALA A 46 0.46 -13.55 -18.53
CA ALA A 46 0.26 -13.31 -19.95
C ALA A 46 1.56 -13.49 -20.74
N MET A 47 2.67 -12.96 -20.23
CA MET A 47 3.99 -13.16 -20.83
C MET A 47 4.39 -14.64 -20.82
N LEU A 48 4.17 -15.33 -19.70
CA LEU A 48 4.42 -16.77 -19.58
C LEU A 48 3.60 -17.56 -20.60
N TRP A 49 2.31 -17.26 -20.73
CA TRP A 49 1.43 -17.89 -21.71
C TRP A 49 1.90 -17.69 -23.15
N ALA A 50 2.37 -16.49 -23.49
CA ALA A 50 2.91 -16.20 -24.81
C ALA A 50 4.14 -17.07 -25.12
N VAL A 51 5.00 -17.33 -24.14
CA VAL A 51 6.16 -18.24 -24.29
C VAL A 51 5.69 -19.69 -24.48
N ILE A 52 4.79 -20.17 -23.61
CA ILE A 52 4.24 -21.54 -23.69
C ILE A 52 3.58 -21.80 -25.05
N SER A 53 2.80 -20.84 -25.53
CA SER A 53 2.10 -20.94 -26.82
C SER A 53 3.08 -21.05 -27.99
N ARG A 54 4.20 -20.31 -27.94
CA ARG A 54 5.26 -20.38 -28.98
C ARG A 54 6.02 -21.70 -28.96
N LEU A 55 6.16 -22.32 -27.79
CA LEU A 55 6.80 -23.63 -27.63
C LEU A 55 5.90 -24.79 -28.06
N GLY A 56 4.61 -24.54 -28.34
CA GLY A 56 3.65 -25.58 -28.72
C GLY A 56 3.32 -26.57 -27.59
N LEU A 57 3.65 -26.22 -26.34
CA LEU A 57 3.49 -27.12 -25.18
C LEU A 57 2.01 -27.48 -24.94
N THR A 58 1.09 -26.54 -25.16
CA THR A 58 -0.36 -26.78 -25.05
C THR A 58 -0.81 -27.87 -26.03
N ASN A 59 -0.36 -27.77 -27.28
CA ASN A 59 -0.71 -28.74 -28.33
C ASN A 59 -0.16 -30.13 -27.98
N ALA A 60 1.07 -30.21 -27.48
CA ALA A 60 1.67 -31.48 -27.06
C ALA A 60 0.88 -32.17 -25.93
N ILE A 61 0.31 -31.39 -25.00
CA ILE A 61 -0.51 -31.94 -23.92
C ILE A 61 -1.90 -32.34 -24.43
N ASP A 62 -2.52 -31.57 -25.32
CA ASP A 62 -3.80 -31.93 -25.93
C ASP A 62 -3.69 -33.22 -26.75
N GLU A 63 -2.59 -33.38 -27.51
CA GLU A 63 -2.28 -34.62 -28.22
C GLU A 63 -2.12 -35.81 -27.25
N ALA A 64 -1.39 -35.61 -26.15
CA ALA A 64 -1.21 -36.64 -25.14
C ALA A 64 -2.56 -37.01 -24.47
N ALA A 65 -3.39 -36.02 -24.15
CA ALA A 65 -4.70 -36.23 -23.55
C ALA A 65 -5.66 -36.97 -24.50
N THR A 66 -5.63 -36.65 -25.79
CA THR A 66 -6.40 -37.34 -26.83
C THR A 66 -5.96 -38.81 -26.92
N ARG A 67 -4.66 -39.11 -26.84
CA ARG A 67 -4.13 -40.49 -26.88
C ARG A 67 -4.63 -41.37 -25.73
N VAL A 68 -4.88 -40.77 -24.57
CA VAL A 68 -5.40 -41.47 -23.37
C VAL A 68 -6.92 -41.34 -23.25
N ALA A 69 -7.59 -40.83 -24.29
CA ALA A 69 -9.04 -40.61 -24.33
C ALA A 69 -9.58 -39.74 -23.18
N LEU A 70 -8.77 -38.79 -22.67
CA LEU A 70 -9.22 -37.79 -21.69
C LEU A 70 -10.11 -36.71 -22.34
N ILE A 71 -9.86 -36.38 -23.61
CA ILE A 71 -10.58 -35.38 -24.39
C ILE A 71 -10.84 -35.90 -25.81
N SER A 72 -11.81 -35.31 -26.51
CA SER A 72 -12.11 -35.70 -27.89
C SER A 72 -11.10 -35.12 -28.88
N PRO A 73 -10.87 -35.74 -30.05
CA PRO A 73 -10.05 -35.16 -31.10
C PRO A 73 -10.58 -33.77 -31.51
N GLY A 74 -9.76 -32.74 -31.36
CA GLY A 74 -10.12 -31.35 -31.63
C GLY A 74 -10.55 -30.53 -30.40
N ASP A 75 -10.72 -31.18 -29.23
CA ASP A 75 -10.83 -30.47 -27.96
C ASP A 75 -9.45 -30.04 -27.46
N SER A 76 -9.43 -29.03 -26.58
CA SER A 76 -8.22 -28.56 -25.92
C SER A 76 -8.42 -28.53 -24.41
N LEU A 77 -7.48 -29.12 -23.66
CA LEU A 77 -7.42 -28.99 -22.20
C LEU A 77 -7.02 -27.58 -21.80
N PHE A 78 -6.10 -27.00 -22.56
CA PHE A 78 -5.65 -25.63 -22.40
C PHE A 78 -6.44 -24.76 -23.36
N ASN A 79 -7.67 -24.49 -22.95
CA ASN A 79 -8.59 -23.55 -23.57
C ASN A 79 -7.87 -22.31 -24.15
N THR A 80 -8.46 -21.67 -25.17
CA THR A 80 -7.82 -20.58 -25.92
C THR A 80 -7.20 -19.53 -24.99
N GLY A 81 -6.13 -18.84 -25.42
CA GLY A 81 -5.41 -17.88 -24.57
C GLY A 81 -6.30 -16.82 -23.90
N GLY A 82 -7.47 -16.52 -24.47
CA GLY A 82 -8.49 -15.67 -23.86
C GLY A 82 -9.13 -16.26 -22.59
N GLU A 83 -9.44 -17.54 -22.56
CA GLU A 83 -10.03 -18.21 -21.38
C GLU A 83 -9.01 -18.43 -20.27
N TYR A 84 -7.77 -18.76 -20.63
CA TYR A 84 -6.66 -18.76 -19.68
C TYR A 84 -6.51 -17.39 -19.00
N LEU A 85 -6.44 -16.31 -19.79
CA LEU A 85 -6.32 -14.95 -19.24
C LEU A 85 -7.53 -14.56 -18.38
N ARG A 86 -8.75 -14.97 -18.78
CA ARG A 86 -9.95 -14.74 -17.98
C ARG A 86 -9.87 -15.44 -16.63
N GLY A 87 -9.39 -16.69 -16.59
CA GLY A 87 -9.14 -17.43 -15.35
C GLY A 87 -8.10 -16.75 -14.47
N VAL A 88 -6.97 -16.32 -15.05
CA VAL A 88 -5.92 -15.57 -14.35
C VAL A 88 -6.46 -14.27 -13.76
N ILE A 89 -7.28 -13.51 -14.49
CA ILE A 89 -7.88 -12.27 -13.99
C ILE A 89 -8.82 -12.56 -12.81
N MET A 90 -9.65 -13.60 -12.87
CA MET A 90 -10.52 -13.98 -11.76
C MET A 90 -9.73 -14.37 -10.50
N LEU A 91 -8.64 -15.12 -10.67
CA LEU A 91 -7.72 -15.46 -9.59
C LEU A 91 -7.02 -14.21 -9.04
N ALA A 92 -6.60 -13.28 -9.89
CA ALA A 92 -5.96 -12.03 -9.50
C ALA A 92 -6.89 -11.13 -8.69
N ILE A 93 -8.17 -11.04 -9.07
CA ILE A 93 -9.20 -10.30 -8.30
C ILE A 93 -9.43 -10.98 -6.94
N SER A 94 -9.50 -12.31 -6.92
CA SER A 94 -9.66 -13.07 -5.67
C SER A 94 -8.47 -12.89 -4.72
N TRP A 95 -7.26 -12.92 -5.26
CA TRP A 95 -6.02 -12.62 -4.54
C TRP A 95 -6.02 -11.20 -3.99
N MET A 96 -6.36 -10.20 -4.81
CA MET A 96 -6.46 -8.81 -4.41
C MET A 96 -7.42 -8.62 -3.23
N ALA A 97 -8.60 -9.24 -3.31
CA ALA A 97 -9.59 -9.21 -2.24
C ALA A 97 -9.08 -9.88 -0.96
N ALA A 98 -8.45 -11.05 -1.06
CA ALA A 98 -7.89 -11.78 0.08
C ALA A 98 -6.78 -10.99 0.79
N VAL A 99 -5.86 -10.39 0.04
CA VAL A 99 -4.78 -9.55 0.59
C VAL A 99 -5.35 -8.32 1.29
N THR A 100 -6.26 -7.59 0.62
CA THR A 100 -6.90 -6.40 1.20
C THR A 100 -7.64 -6.73 2.50
N ALA A 101 -8.39 -7.83 2.51
CA ALA A 101 -9.10 -8.30 3.70
C ALA A 101 -8.13 -8.61 4.84
N THR A 102 -7.03 -9.31 4.55
CA THR A 102 -6.01 -9.67 5.53
C THR A 102 -5.37 -8.43 6.16
N PHE A 103 -5.00 -7.42 5.37
CA PHE A 103 -4.45 -6.16 5.89
C PHE A 103 -5.47 -5.38 6.72
N THR A 104 -6.72 -5.33 6.27
CA THR A 104 -7.79 -4.63 6.99
C THR A 104 -8.05 -5.30 8.34
N VAL A 105 -8.16 -6.63 8.38
CA VAL A 105 -8.27 -7.41 9.62
C VAL A 105 -7.04 -7.21 10.49
N GLY A 106 -5.84 -7.21 9.93
CA GLY A 106 -4.59 -6.93 10.64
C GLY A 106 -4.61 -5.56 11.34
N SER A 107 -5.19 -4.53 10.72
CA SER A 107 -5.34 -3.22 11.36
C SER A 107 -6.29 -3.26 12.56
N LEU A 108 -7.38 -4.01 12.46
CA LEU A 108 -8.35 -4.15 13.54
C LEU A 108 -7.72 -4.94 14.70
N LEU A 109 -6.99 -6.01 14.40
CA LEU A 109 -6.26 -6.78 15.39
C LEU A 109 -5.20 -5.94 16.10
N TYR A 110 -4.43 -5.12 15.37
CA TYR A 110 -3.49 -4.19 15.98
C TYR A 110 -4.19 -3.26 16.97
N ASN A 111 -5.32 -2.66 16.56
CA ASN A 111 -6.07 -1.74 17.42
C ASN A 111 -6.51 -2.40 18.73
N LEU A 112 -6.99 -3.66 18.66
CA LEU A 112 -7.40 -4.41 19.85
C LEU A 112 -6.20 -4.77 20.74
N LEU A 113 -5.08 -5.15 20.15
CA LEU A 113 -3.86 -5.51 20.89
C LEU A 113 -3.17 -4.28 21.49
N SER A 114 -3.22 -3.13 20.82
CA SER A 114 -2.62 -1.89 21.33
C SER A 114 -3.33 -1.37 22.56
N ASP A 115 -4.64 -1.63 22.70
CA ASP A 115 -5.39 -1.29 23.90
C ASP A 115 -4.96 -2.15 25.11
N LEU A 116 -4.47 -3.38 24.85
CA LEU A 116 -3.97 -4.30 25.89
C LEU A 116 -2.51 -4.01 26.29
N VAL A 117 -1.64 -3.77 25.31
CA VAL A 117 -0.18 -3.70 25.53
C VAL A 117 0.33 -2.25 25.65
N GLY A 118 -0.46 -1.26 25.23
CA GLY A 118 -0.10 0.17 25.27
C GLY A 118 0.40 0.76 23.95
N GLY A 119 0.52 -0.05 22.88
CA GLY A 119 0.88 0.38 21.53
C GLY A 119 2.39 0.49 21.28
N VAL A 120 2.77 1.01 20.09
CA VAL A 120 4.19 1.16 19.68
C VAL A 120 4.65 2.60 19.92
N GLU A 121 5.73 2.78 20.68
CA GLU A 121 6.35 4.09 20.95
C GLU A 121 7.34 4.48 19.84
N PHE A 122 7.25 5.73 19.39
CA PHE A 122 8.11 6.36 18.41
C PHE A 122 8.73 7.63 18.99
N THR A 123 10.01 7.87 18.72
CA THR A 123 10.67 9.14 19.05
C THR A 123 10.74 10.00 17.81
N VAL A 124 10.03 11.13 17.81
CA VAL A 124 10.02 12.11 16.72
C VAL A 124 10.99 13.24 17.08
N LEU A 125 11.79 13.66 16.10
CA LEU A 125 12.64 14.85 16.21
C LEU A 125 11.89 16.00 15.52
N GLU A 126 11.39 16.95 16.30
CA GLU A 126 10.72 18.15 15.79
C GLU A 126 11.75 19.29 15.73
N GLU A 127 11.90 19.96 14.59
CA GLU A 127 12.70 21.18 14.51
C GLU A 127 11.89 22.36 15.07
N VAL A 128 12.38 22.96 16.14
CA VAL A 128 11.78 24.18 16.69
C VAL A 128 12.19 25.33 15.78
N TYR A 129 11.28 25.76 14.90
CA TYR A 129 11.37 27.07 14.28
C TYR A 129 11.03 28.11 15.34
N GLU A 130 12.05 28.80 15.87
CA GLU A 130 11.81 30.04 16.61
C GLU A 130 11.23 31.05 15.64
N ASP A 131 9.90 31.12 15.61
CA ASP A 131 9.18 32.12 14.86
C ASP A 131 9.45 33.48 15.52
N HIS A 132 10.37 34.24 14.94
CA HIS A 132 10.66 35.62 15.34
C HIS A 132 9.50 36.51 14.88
N PHE A 133 8.32 36.32 15.46
CA PHE A 133 7.22 37.26 15.29
C PHE A 133 7.52 38.50 16.14
N PRO A 134 7.83 39.67 15.55
CA PRO A 134 7.92 40.90 16.31
C PRO A 134 6.57 41.16 16.96
N ARG A 135 6.55 41.13 18.30
CA ARG A 135 5.40 41.61 19.06
C ARG A 135 5.26 43.09 18.75
N HIS A 136 4.34 43.46 17.86
CA HIS A 136 3.91 44.84 17.73
C HIS A 136 3.36 45.25 19.10
N GLY A 137 4.09 46.17 19.73
CA GLY A 137 3.77 46.74 21.03
C GLY A 137 2.34 47.26 21.02
N THR A 138 1.53 46.72 21.91
CA THR A 138 0.25 47.31 22.31
C THR A 138 0.55 48.48 23.26
N GLU A 139 1.25 49.50 22.76
CA GLU A 139 1.27 50.83 23.37
C GLU A 139 0.03 51.58 22.90
N SER A 140 -1.12 51.34 23.53
CA SER A 140 -2.27 52.26 23.39
C SER A 140 -3.23 52.24 24.58
N ARG A 141 -2.75 51.89 25.78
CA ARG A 141 -3.56 51.94 27.02
C ARG A 141 -2.93 52.83 28.10
N SER A 142 -2.35 53.95 27.70
CA SER A 142 -1.84 54.99 28.61
C SER A 142 -2.25 56.40 28.19
N LEU A 143 -3.53 56.61 27.86
CA LEU A 143 -4.13 57.95 27.69
C LEU A 143 -5.56 58.03 28.27
N ALA A 144 -5.80 57.37 29.41
CA ALA A 144 -7.10 57.43 30.10
C ALA A 144 -6.95 57.67 31.62
N GLY A 145 -5.93 58.43 32.03
CA GLY A 145 -5.72 58.80 33.43
C GLY A 145 -5.00 60.13 33.54
N GLY A 146 -5.76 61.20 33.81
CA GLY A 146 -5.33 62.60 33.83
C GLY A 146 -6.04 63.33 32.69
N ILE A 147 -7.02 64.20 32.93
CA ILE A 147 -7.30 65.10 34.05
C ILE A 147 -8.81 65.37 34.05
#